data_AF-A0A0D0Q8M5-F1
#
_entry.id   AF-A0A0D0Q8M5-F1
#
_cell.length_a   1.000
_cell.length_b   1.000
_cell.length_c   1.000
_cell.angle_alpha   90.00
_cell.angle_beta   90.00
_cell.angle_gamma   90.00
#
_symmetry.space_group_name_H-M   'P 1'
#
loop_
_entity.id
_entity.type
_entity.pdbx_description
1 polymer ?
#
loop_
_entity_poly.entity_id
_entity_poly.type
_entity_poly.pdbx_seq_one_letter_code
_entity_poly.pdbx_strand_id
1 'polypeptide(L)'
;MNRDSFSVELRDFRQGAGLTRKDLASILGVSDYTVRSWENGKSNPQSSTLWAVLDRLSGPRQRVSFRRVELEPLRRIIEDYARSMDLSPVESVHTKLLRIERTLSSTVLKAAQTDFRFEPDTGILRPIPFLSDLELFDSANKARVREILEDAADSAEEISERLEGSNLEQRYFRKAFISYHSQCKRREPNPRILERKGSLIRYVFSNENIDQALNSYLMKEISQFLTIHDELMRGLFGQILHETREIKADKVSEREIFDTPGRFKSAAQQLDGIASREEVNGAYSAGIDPQIVDLVSDIALEADELAAGVRSSNDPSTRQLRMARLKTTVFHGAILLGRLIYRVGGAALSHVGSVASIIGVIEIAHPGTVRAAYELLRAVVPDLPPIPPI
;
A
#
# COMPACT_ATOMS: atom_id res chain seq x y z
N MET A 1 35.96 11.04 11.43
CA MET A 1 36.76 11.63 10.35
C MET A 1 36.34 13.09 10.21
N ASN A 2 37.28 14.03 10.17
CA ASN A 2 36.96 15.47 10.06
C ASN A 2 36.94 15.90 8.58
N ARG A 3 36.19 16.94 8.22
CA ARG A 3 35.96 17.34 6.80
C ARG A 3 37.26 17.56 6.02
N ASP A 4 38.24 18.16 6.69
CA ASP A 4 39.54 18.42 6.10
C ASP A 4 40.30 17.13 5.76
N SER A 5 40.11 16.06 6.55
CA SER A 5 40.80 14.77 6.33
C SER A 5 40.25 14.02 5.10
N PHE A 6 38.96 14.11 4.78
CA PHE A 6 38.40 13.53 3.54
C PHE A 6 38.97 14.17 2.27
N SER A 7 39.05 15.49 2.25
CA SER A 7 39.56 16.22 1.08
C SER A 7 41.03 15.90 0.77
N VAL A 8 41.82 15.64 1.82
CA VAL A 8 43.24 15.28 1.74
C VAL A 8 43.38 13.82 1.33
N GLU A 9 42.71 12.89 2.02
CA GLU A 9 42.80 11.46 1.72
C GLU A 9 42.34 11.10 0.30
N LEU A 10 41.26 11.73 -0.20
CA LEU A 10 40.80 11.54 -1.57
C LEU A 10 41.84 12.01 -2.61
N ARG A 11 42.51 13.14 -2.33
CA ARG A 11 43.54 13.72 -3.20
C ARG A 11 44.81 12.87 -3.20
N ASP A 12 45.21 12.41 -2.03
CA ASP A 12 46.41 11.59 -1.83
C ASP A 12 46.24 10.23 -2.51
N PHE A 13 45.07 9.59 -2.36
CA PHE A 13 44.73 8.39 -3.13
C PHE A 13 44.87 8.65 -4.64
N ARG A 14 44.27 9.74 -5.14
CA ARG A 14 44.31 10.05 -6.57
C ARG A 14 45.73 10.23 -7.09
N GLN A 15 46.55 11.00 -6.38
CA GLN A 15 47.93 11.27 -6.77
C GLN A 15 48.82 10.03 -6.65
N GLY A 16 48.69 9.25 -5.57
CA GLY A 16 49.40 8.00 -5.38
C GLY A 16 49.05 6.94 -6.43
N ALA A 17 47.81 6.96 -6.92
CA ALA A 17 47.34 6.10 -8.01
C ALA A 17 47.68 6.63 -9.42
N GLY A 18 48.32 7.81 -9.55
CA GLY A 18 48.63 8.42 -10.85
C GLY A 18 47.40 8.83 -11.67
N LEU A 19 46.25 9.02 -11.03
CA LEU A 19 44.98 9.35 -11.70
C LEU A 19 44.87 10.87 -11.95
N THR A 20 44.38 11.25 -13.12
CA THR A 20 43.90 12.62 -13.32
C THR A 20 42.56 12.82 -12.60
N ARG A 21 42.16 14.07 -12.33
CA ARG A 21 40.83 14.34 -11.76
C ARG A 21 39.70 13.86 -12.67
N LYS A 22 39.89 13.92 -13.99
CA LYS A 22 38.96 13.34 -14.98
C LYS A 22 38.86 11.82 -14.86
N ASP A 23 39.99 11.13 -14.63
CA ASP A 23 39.99 9.68 -14.43
C ASP A 23 39.24 9.32 -13.15
N LEU A 24 39.53 9.99 -12.03
CA LEU A 24 38.82 9.79 -10.77
C LEU A 24 37.32 10.10 -10.91
N ALA A 25 36.97 11.18 -11.60
CA ALA A 25 35.58 11.54 -11.88
C ALA A 25 34.86 10.45 -12.68
N SER A 26 35.53 9.85 -13.67
CA SER A 26 34.99 8.74 -14.45
C SER A 26 34.76 7.46 -13.60
N ILE A 27 35.70 7.15 -12.71
CA ILE A 27 35.60 6.04 -11.75
C ILE A 27 34.39 6.25 -10.84
N LEU A 28 34.29 7.44 -10.23
CA LEU A 28 33.24 7.81 -9.27
C LEU A 28 31.88 8.11 -9.94
N GLY A 29 31.85 8.33 -11.26
CA GLY A 29 30.61 8.67 -11.98
C GLY A 29 30.11 10.11 -11.71
N VAL A 30 31.03 11.05 -11.46
CA VAL A 30 30.74 12.47 -11.22
C VAL A 30 31.49 13.36 -12.21
N SER A 31 31.30 14.68 -12.13
CA SER A 31 32.05 15.62 -12.97
C SER A 31 33.47 15.87 -12.45
N ASP A 32 34.41 16.21 -13.33
CA ASP A 32 35.77 16.65 -12.97
C ASP A 32 35.76 17.86 -12.01
N TYR A 33 34.80 18.77 -12.21
CA TYR A 33 34.58 19.91 -11.34
C TYR A 33 34.17 19.48 -9.92
N THR A 34 33.32 18.46 -9.80
CA THR A 34 32.89 17.89 -8.52
C THR A 34 34.08 17.35 -7.73
N VAL A 35 34.93 16.53 -8.36
CA VAL A 35 36.17 16.01 -7.74
C VAL A 35 37.09 17.14 -7.31
N ARG A 36 37.31 18.13 -8.18
CA ARG A 36 38.11 19.33 -7.85
C ARG A 36 37.55 20.07 -6.64
N SER A 37 36.22 20.19 -6.52
CA SER A 37 35.59 20.88 -5.40
C SER A 37 35.77 20.13 -4.08
N TRP A 38 35.64 18.79 -4.10
CA TRP A 38 35.85 17.92 -2.94
C TRP A 38 37.30 17.92 -2.47
N GLU A 39 38.27 17.76 -3.38
CA GLU A 39 39.70 17.75 -3.02
C GLU A 39 40.19 19.07 -2.40
N ASN A 40 39.55 20.19 -2.77
CA ASN A 40 39.89 21.51 -2.26
C ASN A 40 39.05 21.89 -1.02
N GLY A 41 38.20 21.01 -0.51
CA GLY A 41 37.31 21.29 0.62
C GLY A 41 36.25 22.37 0.35
N LYS A 42 36.04 22.75 -0.91
CA LYS A 42 35.07 23.80 -1.30
C LYS A 42 33.63 23.33 -1.19
N SER A 43 33.40 22.03 -1.38
CA SER A 43 32.11 21.39 -1.15
C SER A 43 32.33 19.97 -0.68
N ASN A 44 31.29 19.40 -0.07
CA ASN A 44 31.27 18.02 0.37
C ASN A 44 30.32 17.19 -0.49
N PRO A 45 30.60 15.89 -0.68
CA PRO A 45 29.65 15.00 -1.32
C PRO A 45 28.38 14.93 -0.46
N GLN A 46 27.23 15.12 -1.09
CA GLN A 46 25.93 14.95 -0.44
C GLN A 46 25.66 13.46 -0.22
N SER A 47 24.75 13.13 0.71
CA SER A 47 24.37 11.74 1.00
C SER A 47 24.00 10.97 -0.28
N SER A 48 23.16 11.55 -1.15
CA SER A 48 22.78 10.95 -2.43
C SER A 48 23.96 10.69 -3.37
N THR A 49 24.96 11.56 -3.39
CA THR A 49 26.16 11.40 -4.23
C THR A 49 27.10 10.35 -3.67
N LEU A 50 27.31 10.31 -2.35
CA LEU A 50 28.12 9.26 -1.70
C LEU A 50 27.59 7.86 -2.02
N TRP A 51 26.25 7.69 -2.02
CA TRP A 51 25.62 6.42 -2.35
C TRP A 51 25.86 5.98 -3.79
N ALA A 52 25.64 6.87 -4.75
CA ALA A 52 25.86 6.58 -6.16
C ALA A 52 27.32 6.17 -6.43
N VAL A 53 28.25 6.79 -5.71
CA VAL A 53 29.67 6.48 -5.79
C VAL A 53 30.00 5.11 -5.18
N LEU A 54 29.50 4.80 -3.97
CA LEU A 54 29.74 3.52 -3.29
C LEU A 54 29.15 2.32 -4.04
N ASP A 55 27.94 2.48 -4.59
CA ASP A 55 27.29 1.46 -5.42
C ASP A 55 28.13 1.16 -6.66
N ARG A 56 28.61 2.22 -7.31
CA ARG A 56 29.47 2.12 -8.50
C ARG A 56 30.80 1.42 -8.20
N LEU A 57 31.43 1.72 -7.05
CA LEU A 57 32.66 1.06 -6.58
C LEU A 57 32.43 -0.41 -6.16
N SER A 58 31.22 -0.78 -5.77
CA SER A 58 30.86 -2.14 -5.34
C SER A 58 30.48 -3.08 -6.50
N GLY A 59 30.26 -2.54 -7.70
CA GLY A 59 29.80 -3.30 -8.86
C GLY A 59 30.81 -4.36 -9.36
N PRO A 60 30.35 -5.51 -9.87
CA PRO A 60 31.21 -6.63 -10.29
C PRO A 60 32.18 -6.27 -11.42
N ARG A 61 31.86 -5.25 -12.25
CA ARG A 61 32.72 -4.74 -13.32
C ARG A 61 33.92 -3.92 -12.81
N GLN A 62 33.87 -3.37 -11.59
CA GLN A 62 34.95 -2.56 -11.02
C GLN A 62 35.90 -3.33 -10.09
N ARG A 63 35.60 -4.61 -9.80
CA ARG A 63 36.63 -5.55 -9.29
C ARG A 63 37.77 -5.78 -10.30
N VAL A 64 37.55 -5.38 -11.56
CA VAL A 64 38.58 -5.33 -12.60
C VAL A 64 39.22 -3.93 -12.54
N SER A 65 40.49 -3.89 -12.19
CA SER A 65 41.28 -2.67 -12.01
C SER A 65 41.06 -1.63 -13.13
N PHE A 66 40.71 -0.38 -12.78
CA PHE A 66 40.73 0.71 -13.75
C PHE A 66 42.18 1.12 -13.98
N ARG A 67 42.73 0.89 -15.18
CA ARG A 67 44.16 1.09 -15.49
C ARG A 67 45.12 0.43 -14.47
N ARG A 68 44.81 -0.77 -13.96
CA ARG A 68 45.62 -1.48 -12.94
C ARG A 68 45.67 -0.79 -11.56
N VAL A 69 44.76 0.13 -11.27
CA VAL A 69 44.62 0.75 -9.95
C VAL A 69 43.67 -0.07 -9.07
N GLU A 70 44.11 -0.38 -7.86
CA GLU A 70 43.29 -0.99 -6.79
C GLU A 70 42.29 0.03 -6.24
N LEU A 71 41.00 -0.28 -6.29
CA LEU A 71 39.92 0.64 -5.89
C LEU A 71 39.47 0.49 -4.43
N GLU A 72 39.91 -0.57 -3.75
CA GLU A 72 39.52 -0.83 -2.36
C GLU A 72 39.94 0.29 -1.38
N PRO A 73 41.14 0.91 -1.49
CA PRO A 73 41.49 2.05 -0.64
C PRO A 73 40.56 3.26 -0.86
N LEU A 74 40.17 3.53 -2.10
CA LEU A 74 39.23 4.61 -2.43
C LEU A 74 37.85 4.36 -1.83
N ARG A 75 37.38 3.11 -1.90
CA ARG A 75 36.12 2.70 -1.28
C ARG A 75 36.13 2.97 0.23
N ARG A 76 37.20 2.57 0.93
CA ARG A 76 37.32 2.79 2.38
C ARG A 76 37.25 4.26 2.78
N ILE A 77 37.97 5.13 2.06
CA ILE A 77 37.95 6.59 2.30
C ILE A 77 36.50 7.13 2.23
N ILE A 78 35.70 6.63 1.28
CA ILE A 78 34.32 7.09 1.07
C ILE A 78 33.38 6.50 2.13
N GLU A 79 33.57 5.25 2.54
CA GLU A 79 32.81 4.60 3.62
C GLU A 79 33.10 5.21 4.99
N ASP A 80 34.36 5.55 5.28
CA ASP A 80 34.76 6.23 6.52
C ASP A 80 34.18 7.65 6.60
N TYR A 81 34.15 8.35 5.46
CA TYR A 81 33.49 9.65 5.37
C TYR A 81 31.97 9.55 5.56
N ALA A 82 31.30 8.60 4.92
CA ALA A 82 29.87 8.37 5.10
C ALA A 82 29.53 8.08 6.57
N ARG A 83 30.30 7.19 7.22
CA ARG A 83 30.16 6.90 8.66
C ARG A 83 30.34 8.15 9.54
N SER A 84 31.26 9.05 9.17
CA SER A 84 31.46 10.29 9.91
C SER A 84 30.31 11.30 9.80
N MET A 85 29.48 11.17 8.77
CA MET A 85 28.26 11.97 8.59
C MET A 85 27.02 11.35 9.25
N ASP A 86 27.19 10.29 10.04
CA ASP A 86 26.11 9.46 10.58
C ASP A 86 25.22 8.86 9.46
N LEU A 87 25.76 8.81 8.24
CA LEU A 87 25.17 8.10 7.13
C LEU A 87 25.66 6.65 7.26
N SER A 88 24.87 5.82 7.95
CA SER A 88 25.09 4.37 8.01
C SER A 88 25.39 3.86 6.59
N PRO A 89 26.51 3.15 6.32
CA PRO A 89 27.10 2.83 5.00
C PRO A 89 26.25 1.93 4.10
N VAL A 90 24.98 1.75 4.44
CA VAL A 90 23.97 1.12 3.61
C VAL A 90 22.70 1.94 3.80
N GLU A 91 22.33 2.77 2.82
CA GLU A 91 20.90 3.07 2.64
C GLU A 91 20.26 1.73 2.31
N SER A 92 19.87 1.02 3.37
CA SER A 92 19.27 -0.29 3.28
C SER A 92 18.10 -0.22 2.31
N VAL A 93 17.78 -1.36 1.69
CA VAL A 93 16.49 -1.54 1.01
C VAL A 93 15.37 -0.97 1.89
N HIS A 94 15.48 -1.13 3.21
CA HIS A 94 14.59 -0.53 4.21
C HIS A 94 14.57 1.02 4.20
N THR A 95 15.68 1.75 4.04
CA THR A 95 15.69 3.23 3.96
C THR A 95 15.12 3.75 2.64
N LYS A 96 15.38 3.06 1.52
CA LYS A 96 14.73 3.36 0.22
C LYS A 96 13.23 3.05 0.28
N LEU A 97 12.85 1.92 0.87
CA LEU A 97 11.45 1.57 1.12
C LEU A 97 10.78 2.58 2.04
N LEU A 98 11.44 3.04 3.12
CA LEU A 98 10.92 4.08 4.01
C LEU A 98 10.76 5.43 3.31
N ARG A 99 11.64 5.77 2.37
CA ARG A 99 11.51 7.00 1.58
C ARG A 99 10.39 6.90 0.56
N ILE A 100 10.27 5.77 -0.15
CA ILE A 100 9.16 5.50 -1.07
C ILE A 100 7.86 5.42 -0.27
N GLU A 101 7.84 4.75 0.88
CA GLU A 101 6.72 4.67 1.81
C GLU A 101 6.33 6.04 2.34
N ARG A 102 7.28 6.90 2.76
CA ARG A 102 6.99 8.30 3.13
C ARG A 102 6.43 9.10 1.95
N THR A 103 6.94 8.88 0.75
CA THR A 103 6.46 9.56 -0.46
C THR A 103 5.05 9.10 -0.82
N LEU A 104 4.81 7.78 -0.84
CA LEU A 104 3.51 7.18 -1.15
C LEU A 104 2.47 7.42 -0.05
N SER A 105 2.88 7.38 1.23
CA SER A 105 2.02 7.79 2.34
C SER A 105 1.73 9.29 2.37
N SER A 106 2.44 10.11 1.58
CA SER A 106 2.06 11.51 1.31
C SER A 106 1.28 11.71 0.00
N THR A 107 1.03 10.64 -0.78
CA THR A 107 0.32 10.69 -2.07
C THR A 107 -1.16 10.27 -1.95
N VAL A 108 -1.89 10.31 -3.06
CA VAL A 108 -3.20 9.66 -3.27
C VAL A 108 -3.28 8.23 -2.72
N LEU A 109 -2.16 7.50 -2.59
CA LEU A 109 -2.16 6.18 -1.95
C LEU A 109 -2.52 6.18 -0.45
N LYS A 110 -2.43 7.32 0.25
CA LYS A 110 -2.97 7.48 1.61
C LYS A 110 -4.50 7.36 1.66
N ALA A 111 -5.17 7.52 0.50
CA ALA A 111 -6.63 7.40 0.35
C ALA A 111 -7.15 5.97 0.44
N ALA A 112 -6.29 4.95 0.30
CA ALA A 112 -6.74 3.58 0.46
C ALA A 112 -7.29 3.38 1.87
N GLN A 113 -8.41 2.67 1.97
CA GLN A 113 -9.07 2.36 3.23
C GLN A 113 -8.25 1.43 4.14
N THR A 114 -7.02 1.03 3.81
CA THR A 114 -6.13 0.30 4.74
C THR A 114 -4.70 0.32 4.24
N ASP A 115 -3.71 0.15 5.13
CA ASP A 115 -2.35 -0.24 4.76
C ASP A 115 -2.17 -1.76 4.91
N PHE A 116 -1.04 -2.27 4.45
CA PHE A 116 -0.67 -3.68 4.57
C PHE A 116 0.73 -3.82 5.15
N ARG A 117 0.93 -4.82 6.00
CA ARG A 117 2.22 -5.19 6.58
C ARG A 117 2.51 -6.65 6.28
N PHE A 118 3.71 -6.91 5.79
CA PHE A 118 4.22 -8.27 5.69
C PHE A 118 4.83 -8.67 7.03
N GLU A 119 4.42 -9.81 7.56
CA GLU A 119 4.97 -10.40 8.78
C GLU A 119 6.05 -11.42 8.40
N PRO A 120 7.35 -11.11 8.59
CA PRO A 120 8.43 -11.98 8.12
C PRO A 120 8.39 -13.38 8.73
N ASP A 121 7.96 -13.48 9.99
CA ASP A 121 7.96 -14.72 10.74
C ASP A 121 6.90 -15.72 10.23
N THR A 122 5.77 -15.20 9.75
CA THR A 122 4.65 -16.02 9.24
C THR A 122 4.62 -16.07 7.72
N GLY A 123 5.33 -15.16 7.05
CA GLY A 123 5.22 -14.96 5.61
C GLY A 123 3.84 -14.43 5.18
N ILE A 124 3.01 -13.95 6.10
CA ILE A 124 1.64 -13.52 5.82
C ILE A 124 1.61 -12.00 5.63
N LEU A 125 0.93 -11.56 4.57
CA LEU A 125 0.59 -10.15 4.39
C LEU A 125 -0.76 -9.86 5.05
N ARG A 126 -0.77 -8.95 6.03
CA ARG A 126 -1.97 -8.55 6.78
C ARG A 126 -2.38 -7.11 6.50
N PRO A 127 -3.69 -6.79 6.52
CA PRO A 127 -4.13 -5.41 6.58
C PRO A 127 -3.83 -4.82 7.96
N ILE A 128 -3.24 -3.64 8.01
CA ILE A 128 -2.97 -2.92 9.26
C ILE A 128 -3.60 -1.51 9.23
N PRO A 129 -4.00 -0.97 10.39
CA PRO A 129 -4.37 0.43 10.52
C PRO A 129 -3.20 1.33 10.11
N PHE A 130 -3.47 2.55 9.66
CA PHE A 130 -2.38 3.52 9.50
C PHE A 130 -1.90 4.00 10.88
N LEU A 131 -0.62 4.36 10.96
CA LEU A 131 -0.05 4.92 12.19
C LEU A 131 -0.82 6.16 12.67
N SER A 132 -1.25 7.03 11.76
CA SER A 132 -2.10 8.19 12.06
C SER A 132 -3.45 7.80 12.67
N ASP A 133 -4.02 6.67 12.24
CA ASP A 133 -5.29 6.19 12.75
C ASP A 133 -5.11 5.64 14.18
N LEU A 134 -3.96 5.02 14.47
CA LEU A 134 -3.58 4.56 15.81
C LEU A 134 -3.29 5.73 16.76
N GLU A 135 -2.61 6.78 16.28
CA GLU A 135 -2.38 8.01 17.07
C GLU A 135 -3.72 8.68 17.43
N LEU A 136 -4.68 8.69 16.50
CA LEU A 136 -6.03 9.18 16.78
C LEU A 136 -6.76 8.29 17.78
N PHE A 137 -6.66 6.96 17.64
CA PHE A 137 -7.17 6.01 18.62
C PHE A 137 -6.55 6.23 20.01
N ASP A 138 -5.27 6.56 20.04
CA ASP A 138 -4.54 6.83 21.27
C ASP A 138 -4.91 8.17 21.90
N SER A 139 -5.23 9.17 21.09
CA SER A 139 -5.68 10.49 21.53
C SER A 139 -7.16 10.54 21.94
N ALA A 140 -7.99 9.65 21.37
CA ALA A 140 -9.38 9.51 21.75
C ALA A 140 -9.52 8.93 23.17
N ASN A 141 -10.66 9.16 23.83
CA ASN A 141 -10.95 8.53 25.11
C ASN A 141 -11.08 7.00 24.89
N LYS A 142 -9.97 6.28 25.06
CA LYS A 142 -9.84 4.84 24.81
C LYS A 142 -10.94 4.02 25.47
N ALA A 143 -11.40 4.43 26.67
CA ALA A 143 -12.48 3.74 27.36
C ALA A 143 -13.80 3.87 26.60
N ARG A 144 -14.20 5.09 26.25
CA ARG A 144 -15.42 5.35 25.47
C ARG A 144 -15.39 4.70 24.09
N VAL A 145 -14.26 4.79 23.39
CA VAL A 145 -14.12 4.17 22.07
C VAL A 145 -14.26 2.65 22.15
N ARG A 146 -13.69 2.02 23.19
CA ARG A 146 -13.84 0.57 23.42
C ARG A 146 -15.28 0.19 23.76
N GLU A 147 -15.95 0.95 24.60
CA GLU A 147 -17.37 0.76 24.92
C GLU A 147 -18.23 0.80 23.64
N ILE A 148 -18.04 1.82 22.78
CA ILE A 148 -18.75 1.91 21.50
C ILE A 148 -18.39 0.75 20.56
N LEU A 149 -17.13 0.30 20.55
CA LEU A 149 -16.71 -0.87 19.76
C LEU A 149 -17.38 -2.16 20.25
N GLU A 150 -17.51 -2.33 21.56
CA GLU A 150 -18.20 -3.47 22.18
C GLU A 150 -19.69 -3.44 21.83
N ASP A 151 -20.36 -2.29 22.01
CA ASP A 151 -21.77 -2.10 21.62
C ASP A 151 -21.99 -2.38 20.13
N ALA A 152 -21.10 -1.89 19.27
CA ALA A 152 -21.19 -2.12 17.82
C ALA A 152 -20.94 -3.59 17.47
N ALA A 153 -20.06 -4.27 18.21
CA ALA A 153 -19.76 -5.68 18.02
C ALA A 153 -20.97 -6.54 18.39
N ASP A 154 -21.52 -6.33 19.58
CA ASP A 154 -22.64 -7.11 20.12
C ASP A 154 -23.89 -6.89 19.27
N SER A 155 -24.16 -5.65 18.85
CA SER A 155 -25.26 -5.34 17.93
C SER A 155 -25.08 -6.01 16.56
N ALA A 156 -23.85 -6.05 16.02
CA ALA A 156 -23.59 -6.72 14.75
C ALA A 156 -23.77 -8.25 14.85
N GLU A 157 -23.35 -8.85 15.97
CA GLU A 157 -23.54 -10.28 16.24
C GLU A 157 -25.03 -10.64 16.29
N GLU A 158 -25.81 -9.93 17.12
CA GLU A 158 -27.25 -10.17 17.29
C GLU A 158 -28.01 -10.04 15.96
N ILE A 159 -27.72 -9.00 15.18
CA ILE A 159 -28.33 -8.82 13.86
C ILE A 159 -27.95 -9.98 12.92
N SER A 160 -26.69 -10.44 12.96
CA SER A 160 -26.21 -11.51 12.09
C SER A 160 -26.82 -12.87 12.41
N GLU A 161 -27.10 -13.16 13.69
CA GLU A 161 -27.80 -14.38 14.13
C GLU A 161 -29.26 -14.36 13.65
N ARG A 162 -29.92 -13.22 13.73
CA ARG A 162 -31.32 -13.07 13.29
C ARG A 162 -31.49 -13.12 11.77
N LEU A 163 -30.43 -12.85 11.03
CA LEU A 163 -30.37 -13.04 9.58
C LEU A 163 -30.06 -14.49 9.17
N GLU A 164 -29.93 -15.42 10.12
CA GLU A 164 -29.68 -16.84 9.82
C GLU A 164 -30.93 -17.53 9.23
N GLY A 165 -30.74 -18.33 8.18
CA GLY A 165 -31.83 -19.03 7.49
C GLY A 165 -32.53 -18.21 6.39
N SER A 166 -32.11 -16.98 6.17
CA SER A 166 -32.74 -16.06 5.23
C SER A 166 -32.39 -16.27 3.75
N ASN A 167 -33.09 -15.54 2.87
CA ASN A 167 -32.90 -15.57 1.41
C ASN A 167 -31.47 -15.16 0.97
N LEU A 168 -31.14 -15.35 -0.31
CA LEU A 168 -29.80 -15.13 -0.85
C LEU A 168 -29.25 -13.71 -0.57
N GLU A 169 -30.10 -12.69 -0.65
CA GLU A 169 -29.71 -11.29 -0.41
C GLU A 169 -29.34 -11.06 1.06
N GLN A 170 -30.09 -11.65 1.99
CA GLN A 170 -29.80 -11.56 3.42
C GLN A 170 -28.51 -12.29 3.82
N ARG A 171 -28.03 -13.27 3.03
CA ARG A 171 -26.74 -13.92 3.28
C ARG A 171 -25.55 -12.97 3.12
N TYR A 172 -25.56 -12.11 2.10
CA TYR A 172 -24.52 -11.11 1.92
C TYR A 172 -24.53 -10.11 3.07
N PHE A 173 -25.73 -9.68 3.45
CA PHE A 173 -25.91 -8.74 4.55
C PHE A 173 -25.42 -9.32 5.88
N ARG A 174 -25.76 -10.58 6.16
CA ARG A 174 -25.23 -11.34 7.29
C ARG A 174 -23.71 -11.42 7.28
N LYS A 175 -23.09 -11.75 6.13
CA LYS A 175 -21.62 -11.80 6.01
C LYS A 175 -20.99 -10.45 6.35
N ALA A 176 -21.59 -9.34 5.94
CA ALA A 176 -21.11 -8.00 6.27
C ALA A 176 -21.12 -7.76 7.79
N PHE A 177 -22.19 -8.11 8.49
CA PHE A 177 -22.27 -8.00 9.96
C PHE A 177 -21.28 -8.91 10.69
N ILE A 178 -21.14 -10.19 10.29
CA ILE A 178 -20.14 -11.11 10.88
C ILE A 178 -18.73 -10.54 10.73
N SER A 179 -18.42 -10.02 9.53
CA SER A 179 -17.12 -9.44 9.25
C SER A 179 -16.88 -8.14 10.03
N TYR A 180 -17.92 -7.33 10.23
CA TYR A 180 -17.88 -6.14 11.08
C TYR A 180 -17.63 -6.51 12.55
N HIS A 181 -18.40 -7.45 13.09
CA HIS A 181 -18.25 -8.00 14.45
C HIS A 181 -16.81 -8.51 14.69
N SER A 182 -16.32 -9.38 13.81
CA SER A 182 -14.96 -9.92 13.89
C SER A 182 -13.90 -8.82 13.93
N GLN A 183 -14.11 -7.74 13.17
CA GLN A 183 -13.18 -6.62 13.13
C GLN A 183 -13.21 -5.77 14.40
N CYS A 184 -14.38 -5.58 15.03
CA CYS A 184 -14.49 -4.89 16.32
C CYS A 184 -13.81 -5.65 17.47
N LYS A 185 -13.92 -6.98 17.51
CA LYS A 185 -13.34 -7.81 18.58
C LYS A 185 -11.82 -8.01 18.48
N ARG A 186 -11.16 -7.44 17.46
CA ARG A 186 -9.69 -7.52 17.34
C ARG A 186 -9.02 -6.69 18.42
N ARG A 187 -7.82 -7.13 18.82
CA ARG A 187 -6.95 -6.37 19.75
C ARG A 187 -6.65 -4.96 19.23
N GLU A 188 -6.43 -4.85 17.92
CA GLU A 188 -6.21 -3.60 17.19
C GLU A 188 -7.19 -3.54 16.01
N PRO A 189 -8.43 -3.06 16.25
CA PRO A 189 -9.41 -2.91 15.17
C PRO A 189 -8.86 -1.95 14.12
N ASN A 190 -8.86 -2.38 12.86
CA ASN A 190 -8.60 -1.48 11.75
C ASN A 190 -9.85 -0.63 11.50
N PRO A 191 -9.80 0.66 11.83
CA PRO A 191 -11.01 1.43 11.89
C PRO A 191 -11.51 1.70 10.46
N ARG A 192 -10.65 1.72 9.44
CA ARG A 192 -11.05 2.08 8.08
C ARG A 192 -11.75 0.90 7.39
N ILE A 193 -11.39 -0.32 7.80
CA ILE A 193 -12.16 -1.52 7.48
C ILE A 193 -13.55 -1.44 8.12
N LEU A 194 -13.66 -0.97 9.37
CA LEU A 194 -14.96 -0.76 10.03
C LEU A 194 -15.79 0.30 9.29
N GLU A 195 -15.21 1.44 8.91
CA GLU A 195 -15.84 2.46 8.08
C GLU A 195 -16.40 1.85 6.80
N ARG A 196 -15.56 1.14 6.04
CA ARG A 196 -15.96 0.48 4.80
C ARG A 196 -17.14 -0.47 5.02
N LYS A 197 -17.06 -1.34 6.03
CA LYS A 197 -18.09 -2.34 6.32
C LYS A 197 -19.40 -1.68 6.77
N GLY A 198 -19.35 -0.65 7.61
CA GLY A 198 -20.54 0.09 8.03
C GLY A 198 -21.16 0.89 6.87
N SER A 199 -20.33 1.46 5.99
CA SER A 199 -20.78 2.12 4.76
C SER A 199 -21.45 1.13 3.79
N LEU A 200 -20.92 -0.08 3.64
CA LEU A 200 -21.54 -1.16 2.87
C LEU A 200 -22.89 -1.58 3.48
N ILE A 201 -22.94 -1.80 4.80
CA ILE A 201 -24.17 -2.12 5.51
C ILE A 201 -25.22 -1.03 5.29
N ARG A 202 -24.84 0.25 5.42
CA ARG A 202 -25.73 1.39 5.16
C ARG A 202 -26.24 1.41 3.72
N TYR A 203 -25.38 1.14 2.75
CA TYR A 203 -25.75 1.11 1.35
C TYR A 203 -26.80 0.02 1.08
N VAL A 204 -26.54 -1.20 1.54
CA VAL A 204 -27.47 -2.34 1.40
C VAL A 204 -28.79 -2.02 2.12
N PHE A 205 -28.73 -1.45 3.31
CA PHE A 205 -29.90 -1.04 4.09
C PHE A 205 -30.72 0.09 3.43
N SER A 206 -30.10 0.94 2.63
CA SER A 206 -30.79 2.04 1.92
C SER A 206 -31.42 1.57 0.60
N ASN A 207 -31.25 0.31 0.21
CA ASN A 207 -31.80 -0.22 -1.02
C ASN A 207 -33.30 -0.54 -0.83
N GLU A 208 -34.16 0.00 -1.69
CA GLU A 208 -35.63 -0.06 -1.58
C GLU A 208 -36.19 -1.49 -1.45
N ASN A 209 -35.46 -2.50 -1.92
CA ASN A 209 -35.89 -3.89 -1.82
C ASN A 209 -35.75 -4.47 -0.40
N ILE A 210 -34.89 -3.90 0.45
CA ILE A 210 -34.60 -4.49 1.77
C ILE A 210 -35.76 -4.29 2.75
N ASP A 211 -36.50 -3.20 2.60
CA ASP A 211 -37.69 -2.87 3.41
C ASP A 211 -38.77 -3.95 3.30
N GLN A 212 -38.83 -4.64 2.15
CA GLN A 212 -39.78 -5.74 1.92
C GLN A 212 -39.25 -7.08 2.46
N ALA A 213 -37.93 -7.21 2.63
CA ALA A 213 -37.27 -8.44 3.01
C ALA A 213 -37.10 -8.59 4.53
N LEU A 214 -37.05 -7.47 5.26
CA LEU A 214 -36.79 -7.45 6.70
C LEU A 214 -38.06 -7.07 7.49
N ASN A 215 -38.24 -7.69 8.67
CA ASN A 215 -39.30 -7.27 9.57
C ASN A 215 -38.97 -5.90 10.21
N SER A 216 -40.00 -5.16 10.62
CA SER A 216 -39.86 -3.79 11.16
C SER A 216 -38.99 -3.69 12.41
N TYR A 217 -38.90 -4.78 13.19
CA TYR A 217 -38.07 -4.82 14.39
C TYR A 217 -36.58 -4.90 14.03
N LEU A 218 -36.20 -5.77 13.10
CA LEU A 218 -34.83 -5.88 12.58
C LEU A 218 -34.40 -4.60 11.86
N MET A 219 -35.30 -3.94 11.13
CA MET A 219 -35.06 -2.62 10.53
C MET A 219 -34.65 -1.58 11.59
N LYS A 220 -35.33 -1.60 12.74
CA LYS A 220 -35.02 -0.69 13.86
C LYS A 220 -33.65 -1.00 14.47
N GLU A 221 -33.30 -2.26 14.62
CA GLU A 221 -31.99 -2.68 15.15
C GLU A 221 -30.85 -2.29 14.22
N ILE A 222 -31.00 -2.47 12.91
CA ILE A 222 -30.00 -2.04 11.94
C ILE A 222 -29.85 -0.52 11.97
N SER A 223 -30.94 0.23 12.09
CA SER A 223 -30.88 1.69 12.25
C SER A 223 -30.15 2.12 13.53
N GLN A 224 -30.37 1.41 14.63
CA GLN A 224 -29.65 1.61 15.88
C GLN A 224 -28.16 1.27 15.72
N PHE A 225 -27.82 0.15 15.09
CA PHE A 225 -26.44 -0.21 14.75
C PHE A 225 -25.77 0.90 13.93
N LEU A 226 -26.44 1.43 12.90
CA LEU A 226 -25.89 2.50 12.06
C LEU A 226 -25.65 3.79 12.86
N THR A 227 -26.44 4.05 13.91
CA THR A 227 -26.23 5.16 14.84
C THR A 227 -24.98 4.94 15.69
N ILE A 228 -24.80 3.74 16.24
CA ILE A 228 -23.59 3.36 16.99
C ILE A 228 -22.37 3.45 16.08
N HIS A 229 -22.46 2.95 14.85
CA HIS A 229 -21.42 3.07 13.84
C HIS A 229 -21.08 4.54 13.54
N ASP A 230 -22.07 5.42 13.38
CA ASP A 230 -21.81 6.85 13.16
C ASP A 230 -21.12 7.51 14.36
N GLU A 231 -21.48 7.13 15.58
CA GLU A 231 -20.80 7.60 16.78
C GLU A 231 -19.36 7.10 16.83
N LEU A 232 -19.14 5.81 16.52
CA LEU A 232 -17.81 5.21 16.43
C LEU A 232 -16.95 5.94 15.38
N MET A 233 -17.50 6.20 14.20
CA MET A 233 -16.79 6.89 13.12
C MET A 233 -16.52 8.36 13.48
N ARG A 234 -17.41 9.04 14.21
CA ARG A 234 -17.12 10.40 14.72
C ARG A 234 -15.99 10.38 15.75
N GLY A 235 -16.00 9.40 16.67
CA GLY A 235 -15.00 9.26 17.72
C GLY A 235 -13.63 8.86 17.19
N LEU A 236 -13.57 7.99 16.19
CA LEU A 236 -12.32 7.49 15.60
C LEU A 236 -11.82 8.34 14.42
N PHE A 237 -12.72 8.92 13.64
CA PHE A 237 -12.41 9.42 12.29
C PHE A 237 -12.97 10.78 11.93
N GLY A 238 -13.48 11.57 12.87
CA GLY A 238 -14.00 12.90 12.55
C GLY A 238 -13.05 13.71 11.65
N GLN A 239 -11.74 13.59 11.87
CA GLN A 239 -10.71 14.26 11.08
C GLN A 239 -10.33 13.52 9.78
N ILE A 240 -10.14 12.19 9.81
CA ILE A 240 -9.75 11.39 8.62
C ILE A 240 -10.86 11.34 7.56
N LEU A 241 -12.13 11.22 7.99
CA LEU A 241 -13.26 11.25 7.06
C LEU A 241 -13.38 12.60 6.33
N HIS A 242 -12.89 13.67 6.96
CA HIS A 242 -12.83 14.98 6.32
C HIS A 242 -11.75 15.00 5.22
N GLU A 243 -10.54 14.54 5.53
CA GLU A 243 -9.42 14.49 4.58
C GLU A 243 -9.66 13.51 3.42
N THR A 244 -10.28 12.35 3.69
CA THR A 244 -10.54 11.33 2.66
C THR A 244 -11.56 11.81 1.62
N ARG A 245 -12.46 12.74 2.01
CA ARG A 245 -13.45 13.33 1.09
C ARG A 245 -12.85 14.33 0.10
N GLU A 246 -11.61 14.78 0.30
CA GLU A 246 -10.97 15.76 -0.60
C GLU A 246 -10.40 15.14 -1.89
N ILE A 247 -10.30 13.81 -1.94
CA ILE A 247 -9.63 13.14 -3.06
C ILE A 247 -10.64 12.93 -4.20
N LYS A 248 -10.51 13.78 -5.21
CA LYS A 248 -11.45 13.84 -6.33
C LYS A 248 -11.26 12.65 -7.28
N ALA A 249 -12.30 11.82 -7.39
CA ALA A 249 -12.39 10.71 -8.34
C ALA A 249 -12.61 11.16 -9.81
N ASP A 250 -12.58 12.46 -10.07
CA ASP A 250 -12.84 13.09 -11.38
C ASP A 250 -11.89 12.60 -12.49
N LYS A 251 -10.75 12.00 -12.11
CA LYS A 251 -9.75 11.47 -13.05
C LYS A 251 -10.06 10.08 -13.59
N VAL A 252 -11.06 9.37 -13.09
CA VAL A 252 -11.40 8.02 -13.57
C VAL A 252 -12.16 8.10 -14.89
N SER A 253 -11.62 7.47 -15.93
CA SER A 253 -12.23 7.36 -17.25
C SER A 253 -13.58 6.65 -17.19
N GLU A 254 -14.64 7.27 -17.70
CA GLU A 254 -15.98 6.68 -17.77
C GLU A 254 -16.07 5.45 -18.68
N ARG A 255 -15.14 5.31 -19.63
CA ARG A 255 -15.15 4.16 -20.55
C ARG A 255 -14.70 2.89 -19.86
N GLU A 256 -13.67 2.98 -19.02
CA GLU A 256 -13.04 1.81 -18.40
C GLU A 256 -13.70 1.42 -17.08
N ILE A 257 -14.47 2.34 -16.50
CA ILE A 257 -15.07 2.14 -15.18
C ILE A 257 -16.06 0.97 -15.14
N PHE A 258 -16.76 0.71 -16.23
CA PHE A 258 -17.78 -0.34 -16.30
C PHE A 258 -17.20 -1.75 -16.46
N ASP A 259 -15.95 -1.86 -16.91
CA ASP A 259 -15.24 -3.15 -17.04
C ASP A 259 -14.40 -3.46 -15.79
N THR A 260 -14.09 -2.43 -15.01
CA THR A 260 -13.28 -2.54 -13.79
C THR A 260 -13.83 -3.50 -12.73
N PRO A 261 -15.17 -3.60 -12.48
CA PRO A 261 -15.71 -4.58 -11.53
C PRO A 261 -15.31 -6.03 -11.84
N GLY A 262 -15.37 -6.42 -13.13
CA GLY A 262 -14.94 -7.75 -13.57
C GLY A 262 -13.46 -8.02 -13.31
N ARG A 263 -12.63 -6.98 -13.40
CA ARG A 263 -11.19 -7.07 -13.09
C ARG A 263 -10.93 -7.19 -11.58
N PHE A 264 -11.66 -6.46 -10.73
CA PHE A 264 -11.57 -6.67 -9.27
C PHE A 264 -12.02 -8.07 -8.87
N LYS A 265 -13.09 -8.60 -9.48
CA LYS A 265 -13.56 -9.96 -9.22
C LYS A 265 -12.49 -11.00 -9.59
N SER A 266 -11.85 -10.81 -10.75
CA SER A 266 -10.74 -11.67 -11.18
C SER A 266 -9.55 -11.58 -10.23
N ALA A 267 -9.20 -10.37 -9.76
CA ALA A 267 -8.15 -10.17 -8.77
C ALA A 267 -8.49 -10.85 -7.43
N ALA A 268 -9.72 -10.71 -6.93
CA ALA A 268 -10.19 -11.37 -5.71
C ALA A 268 -10.06 -12.90 -5.84
N GLN A 269 -10.49 -13.50 -6.95
CA GLN A 269 -10.36 -14.94 -7.21
C GLN A 269 -8.90 -15.41 -7.24
N GLN A 270 -8.00 -14.62 -7.81
CA GLN A 270 -6.57 -14.93 -7.81
C GLN A 270 -5.98 -14.86 -6.41
N LEU A 271 -6.33 -13.81 -5.64
CA LEU A 271 -5.90 -13.65 -4.25
C LEU A 271 -6.45 -14.78 -3.37
N ASP A 272 -7.69 -15.21 -3.60
CA ASP A 272 -8.32 -16.35 -2.92
C ASP A 272 -7.58 -17.66 -3.23
N GLY A 273 -7.21 -17.87 -4.49
CA GLY A 273 -6.39 -19.01 -4.92
C GLY A 273 -4.97 -19.00 -4.34
N ILE A 274 -4.44 -17.83 -3.94
CA ILE A 274 -3.17 -17.72 -3.21
C ILE A 274 -3.40 -17.97 -1.72
N ALA A 275 -4.44 -17.38 -1.13
CA ALA A 275 -4.79 -17.52 0.28
C ALA A 275 -5.19 -18.96 0.65
N SER A 276 -5.79 -19.70 -0.28
CA SER A 276 -6.26 -21.08 -0.11
C SER A 276 -5.18 -22.14 -0.35
N ARG A 277 -3.95 -21.77 -0.75
CA ARG A 277 -2.85 -22.73 -0.88
C ARG A 277 -2.38 -23.15 0.51
N GLU A 278 -2.93 -24.26 0.97
CA GLU A 278 -2.57 -24.93 2.22
C GLU A 278 -1.06 -25.22 2.33
N GLU A 279 -0.60 -25.35 3.58
CA GLU A 279 0.73 -25.85 3.96
C GLU A 279 1.09 -27.13 3.19
N VAL A 280 1.86 -27.00 2.11
CA VAL A 280 2.54 -28.14 1.52
C VAL A 280 3.85 -28.32 2.29
N ASN A 281 3.87 -29.31 3.19
CA ASN A 281 5.05 -29.76 3.96
C ASN A 281 5.52 -28.85 5.12
N GLY A 282 4.61 -28.19 5.84
CA GLY A 282 4.96 -27.43 7.06
C GLY A 282 5.86 -26.21 6.82
N ALA A 283 6.05 -25.83 5.55
CA ALA A 283 6.58 -24.54 5.17
C ALA A 283 5.39 -23.65 4.80
N TYR A 284 5.21 -22.56 5.55
CA TYR A 284 4.23 -21.53 5.22
C TYR A 284 4.55 -21.00 3.82
N SER A 285 3.66 -21.26 2.85
CA SER A 285 3.71 -20.50 1.61
C SER A 285 3.39 -19.05 1.97
N ALA A 286 4.05 -18.09 1.32
CA ALA A 286 3.81 -16.67 1.58
C ALA A 286 2.31 -16.38 1.39
N GLY A 287 1.60 -16.24 2.51
CA GLY A 287 0.15 -16.23 2.55
C GLY A 287 -0.40 -14.82 2.42
N ILE A 288 -1.60 -14.73 1.87
CA ILE A 288 -2.38 -13.48 1.89
C ILE A 288 -3.44 -13.66 2.97
N ASP A 289 -3.52 -12.72 3.92
CA ASP A 289 -4.57 -12.75 4.94
C ASP A 289 -5.94 -12.77 4.23
N PRO A 290 -6.86 -13.71 4.58
CA PRO A 290 -8.17 -13.83 3.93
C PRO A 290 -8.98 -12.52 3.92
N GLN A 291 -8.72 -11.61 4.87
CA GLN A 291 -9.36 -10.29 4.86
C GLN A 291 -9.00 -9.43 3.65
N ILE A 292 -7.82 -9.61 3.07
CA ILE A 292 -7.43 -8.92 1.85
C ILE A 292 -8.28 -9.41 0.69
N VAL A 293 -8.53 -10.72 0.62
CA VAL A 293 -9.44 -11.35 -0.36
C VAL A 293 -10.84 -10.79 -0.19
N ASP A 294 -11.35 -10.79 1.05
CA ASP A 294 -12.68 -10.23 1.37
C ASP A 294 -12.77 -8.76 0.98
N LEU A 295 -11.76 -7.93 1.28
CA LEU A 295 -11.75 -6.51 0.91
C LEU A 295 -11.84 -6.30 -0.60
N VAL A 296 -11.03 -7.02 -1.38
CA VAL A 296 -11.04 -6.91 -2.85
C VAL A 296 -12.34 -7.46 -3.43
N SER A 297 -12.89 -8.53 -2.84
CA SER A 297 -14.19 -9.09 -3.22
C SER A 297 -15.33 -8.12 -2.92
N ASP A 298 -15.33 -7.48 -1.75
CA ASP A 298 -16.33 -6.48 -1.35
C ASP A 298 -16.28 -5.27 -2.30
N ILE A 299 -15.08 -4.82 -2.69
CA ILE A 299 -14.89 -3.76 -3.71
C ILE A 299 -15.46 -4.20 -5.05
N ALA A 300 -15.17 -5.43 -5.48
CA ALA A 300 -15.66 -5.96 -6.75
C ALA A 300 -17.18 -5.99 -6.79
N LEU A 301 -17.81 -6.49 -5.72
CA LEU A 301 -19.26 -6.61 -5.60
C LEU A 301 -19.92 -5.22 -5.59
N GLU A 302 -19.44 -4.31 -4.75
CA GLU A 302 -19.96 -2.94 -4.66
C GLU A 302 -19.85 -2.22 -6.02
N ALA A 303 -18.72 -2.35 -6.71
CA ALA A 303 -18.52 -1.75 -8.01
C ALA A 303 -19.44 -2.36 -9.09
N ASP A 304 -19.71 -3.67 -9.02
CA ASP A 304 -20.61 -4.37 -9.95
C ASP A 304 -22.06 -3.92 -9.74
N GLU A 305 -22.52 -3.85 -8.49
CA GLU A 305 -23.85 -3.37 -8.12
C GLU A 305 -24.05 -1.90 -8.50
N LEU A 306 -23.07 -1.03 -8.24
CA LEU A 306 -23.11 0.37 -8.66
C LEU A 306 -23.13 0.50 -10.19
N ALA A 307 -22.32 -0.30 -10.90
CA ALA A 307 -22.32 -0.31 -12.36
C ALA A 307 -23.66 -0.75 -12.93
N ALA A 308 -24.26 -1.82 -12.40
CA ALA A 308 -25.60 -2.27 -12.76
C ALA A 308 -26.65 -1.20 -12.45
N GLY A 309 -26.57 -0.57 -11.27
CA GLY A 309 -27.46 0.50 -10.84
C GLY A 309 -27.36 1.76 -11.70
N VAL A 310 -26.18 2.10 -12.24
CA VAL A 310 -26.01 3.20 -13.20
C VAL A 310 -26.67 2.85 -14.53
N ARG A 311 -26.52 1.61 -15.02
CA ARG A 311 -27.10 1.15 -16.28
C ARG A 311 -28.63 1.08 -16.23
N SER A 312 -29.20 0.71 -15.08
CA SER A 312 -30.65 0.53 -14.91
C SER A 312 -31.41 1.79 -14.46
N SER A 313 -30.71 2.81 -13.95
CA SER A 313 -31.38 4.03 -13.46
C SER A 313 -31.86 4.91 -14.60
N ASN A 314 -33.17 5.16 -14.67
CA ASN A 314 -33.78 6.07 -15.65
C ASN A 314 -33.68 7.55 -15.24
N ASP A 315 -33.63 7.83 -13.93
CA ASP A 315 -33.52 9.19 -13.41
C ASP A 315 -32.08 9.73 -13.56
N PRO A 316 -31.86 10.86 -14.26
CA PRO A 316 -30.54 11.42 -14.47
C PRO A 316 -29.78 11.76 -13.17
N SER A 317 -30.50 12.25 -12.15
CA SER A 317 -29.87 12.68 -10.89
C SER A 317 -29.33 11.48 -10.09
N THR A 318 -30.14 10.42 -9.99
CA THR A 318 -29.78 9.14 -9.38
C THR A 318 -28.65 8.47 -10.15
N ARG A 319 -28.70 8.49 -11.49
CA ARG A 319 -27.64 7.95 -12.34
C ARG A 319 -26.31 8.68 -12.10
N GLN A 320 -26.32 10.02 -12.04
CA GLN A 320 -25.12 10.81 -11.78
C GLN A 320 -24.53 10.54 -10.39
N LEU A 321 -25.38 10.45 -9.36
CA LEU A 321 -24.94 10.10 -8.01
C LEU A 321 -24.31 8.71 -7.94
N ARG A 322 -24.95 7.70 -8.56
CA ARG A 322 -24.43 6.34 -8.63
C ARG A 322 -23.12 6.27 -9.43
N MET A 323 -23.01 7.04 -10.51
CA MET A 323 -21.77 7.13 -11.30
C MET A 323 -20.62 7.75 -10.49
N ALA A 324 -20.89 8.84 -9.76
CA ALA A 324 -19.88 9.46 -8.90
C ALA A 324 -19.39 8.47 -7.82
N ARG A 325 -20.30 7.71 -7.20
CA ARG A 325 -19.94 6.65 -6.25
C ARG A 325 -19.12 5.55 -6.92
N LEU A 326 -19.55 5.07 -8.08
CA LEU A 326 -18.81 4.06 -8.83
C LEU A 326 -17.37 4.52 -9.11
N LYS A 327 -17.18 5.78 -9.53
CA LYS A 327 -15.84 6.39 -9.74
C LYS A 327 -15.01 6.33 -8.47
N THR A 328 -15.58 6.74 -7.35
CA THR A 328 -14.90 6.70 -6.05
C THR A 328 -14.55 5.28 -5.61
N THR A 329 -15.48 4.32 -5.72
CA THR A 329 -15.26 2.91 -5.36
C THR A 329 -14.17 2.28 -6.22
N VAL A 330 -14.23 2.48 -7.54
CA VAL A 330 -13.22 1.98 -8.48
C VAL A 330 -11.85 2.59 -8.21
N PHE A 331 -11.80 3.90 -7.98
CA PHE A 331 -10.57 4.61 -7.67
C PHE A 331 -9.92 4.09 -6.38
N HIS A 332 -10.67 4.02 -5.28
CA HIS A 332 -10.15 3.49 -4.02
C HIS A 332 -9.77 2.02 -4.09
N GLY A 333 -10.54 1.21 -4.82
CA GLY A 333 -10.22 -0.18 -5.09
C GLY A 333 -8.91 -0.36 -5.83
N ALA A 334 -8.68 0.47 -6.85
CA ALA A 334 -7.45 0.44 -7.63
C ALA A 334 -6.27 0.79 -6.71
N ILE A 335 -6.36 1.89 -5.96
CA ILE A 335 -5.35 2.31 -5.00
C ILE A 335 -5.03 1.19 -3.99
N LEU A 336 -6.05 0.53 -3.45
CA LEU A 336 -5.89 -0.58 -2.52
C LEU A 336 -5.08 -1.73 -3.16
N LEU A 337 -5.42 -2.14 -4.39
CA LEU A 337 -4.63 -3.14 -5.13
C LEU A 337 -3.20 -2.67 -5.42
N GLY A 338 -3.01 -1.40 -5.77
CA GLY A 338 -1.68 -0.83 -5.99
C GLY A 338 -0.80 -0.95 -4.75
N ARG A 339 -1.35 -0.68 -3.56
CA ARG A 339 -0.63 -0.84 -2.28
C ARG A 339 -0.35 -2.30 -1.96
N LEU A 340 -1.32 -3.17 -2.20
CA LEU A 340 -1.17 -4.60 -2.02
C LEU A 340 0.04 -5.11 -2.83
N ILE A 341 0.06 -4.83 -4.13
CA ILE A 341 1.15 -5.20 -5.05
C ILE A 341 2.48 -4.62 -4.57
N TYR A 342 2.51 -3.35 -4.17
CA TYR A 342 3.72 -2.70 -3.68
C TYR A 342 4.27 -3.39 -2.42
N ARG A 343 3.42 -3.75 -1.46
CA ARG A 343 3.85 -4.39 -0.20
C ARG A 343 4.27 -5.84 -0.39
N VAL A 344 3.58 -6.60 -1.25
CA VAL A 344 4.03 -7.93 -1.69
C VAL A 344 5.40 -7.81 -2.38
N GLY A 345 5.56 -6.80 -3.25
CA GLY A 345 6.82 -6.47 -3.91
C GLY A 345 7.94 -6.16 -2.91
N GLY A 346 7.68 -5.30 -1.92
CA GLY A 346 8.64 -4.89 -0.90
C GLY A 346 9.12 -6.01 0.02
N ALA A 347 8.23 -6.94 0.38
CA ALA A 347 8.55 -8.10 1.20
C ALA A 347 9.45 -9.12 0.48
N ALA A 348 9.22 -9.33 -0.82
CA ALA A 348 10.08 -10.20 -1.62
C ALA A 348 11.45 -9.54 -1.91
N LEU A 349 11.54 -8.20 -1.90
CA LEU A 349 12.79 -7.44 -2.10
C LEU A 349 13.80 -7.59 -0.95
N SER A 350 13.37 -7.96 0.26
CA SER A 350 14.32 -8.26 1.35
C SER A 350 15.04 -9.60 1.19
N HIS A 351 14.56 -10.47 0.30
CA HIS A 351 15.12 -11.80 0.07
C HIS A 351 15.67 -12.04 -1.35
N VAL A 352 15.31 -11.22 -2.36
CA VAL A 352 15.80 -11.38 -3.75
C VAL A 352 16.12 -10.01 -4.38
N GLY A 353 17.37 -9.84 -4.83
CA GLY A 353 18.03 -8.56 -5.09
C GLY A 353 17.62 -7.72 -6.31
N SER A 354 16.36 -7.69 -6.74
CA SER A 354 15.89 -6.71 -7.74
C SER A 354 14.36 -6.72 -7.90
N VAL A 355 13.76 -5.55 -8.14
CA VAL A 355 12.33 -5.38 -8.48
C VAL A 355 11.95 -6.20 -9.71
N ALA A 356 12.87 -6.35 -10.66
CA ALA A 356 12.68 -7.19 -11.85
C ALA A 356 12.64 -8.69 -11.51
N SER A 357 13.28 -9.11 -10.42
CA SER A 357 13.25 -10.50 -9.96
C SER A 357 11.91 -10.88 -9.33
N ILE A 358 11.15 -9.90 -8.83
CA ILE A 358 9.90 -10.14 -8.09
C ILE A 358 8.69 -10.00 -8.99
N ILE A 359 8.72 -9.01 -9.90
CA ILE A 359 7.90 -9.05 -11.10
C ILE A 359 8.18 -10.38 -11.78
N GLY A 360 9.45 -10.78 -11.96
CA GLY A 360 9.85 -12.08 -12.47
C GLY A 360 9.25 -13.28 -11.72
N VAL A 361 9.32 -13.36 -10.39
CA VAL A 361 8.79 -14.50 -9.61
C VAL A 361 7.26 -14.55 -9.64
N ILE A 362 6.58 -13.41 -9.57
CA ILE A 362 5.11 -13.36 -9.68
C ILE A 362 4.66 -13.62 -11.13
N GLU A 363 5.38 -13.14 -12.15
CA GLU A 363 5.16 -13.48 -13.57
C GLU A 363 5.54 -14.95 -13.89
N ILE A 364 6.52 -15.55 -13.20
CA ILE A 364 6.89 -16.97 -13.36
C ILE A 364 5.81 -17.87 -12.72
N ALA A 365 5.28 -17.46 -11.56
CA ALA A 365 4.19 -18.18 -10.92
C ALA A 365 2.85 -17.97 -11.65
N HIS A 366 2.58 -16.74 -12.11
CA HIS A 366 1.37 -16.32 -12.84
C HIS A 366 1.71 -15.21 -13.86
N PRO A 367 2.00 -15.56 -15.13
CA PRO A 367 2.37 -14.58 -16.15
C PRO A 367 1.29 -13.51 -16.37
N GLY A 368 1.66 -12.23 -16.28
CA GLY A 368 0.81 -11.10 -16.62
C GLY A 368 0.02 -10.49 -15.46
N THR A 369 0.08 -11.03 -14.24
CA THR A 369 -0.81 -10.63 -13.14
C THR A 369 -0.45 -9.28 -12.53
N VAL A 370 0.85 -9.03 -12.28
CA VAL A 370 1.33 -7.75 -11.72
C VAL A 370 1.22 -6.66 -12.77
N ARG A 371 1.59 -6.99 -14.02
CA ARG A 371 1.40 -6.07 -15.15
C ARG A 371 -0.08 -5.75 -15.38
N ALA A 372 -0.97 -6.73 -15.36
CA ALA A 372 -2.40 -6.49 -15.53
C ALA A 372 -3.00 -5.67 -14.39
N ALA A 373 -2.58 -5.91 -13.14
CA ALA A 373 -3.06 -5.16 -12.00
C ALA A 373 -2.46 -3.74 -11.92
N TYR A 374 -1.24 -3.54 -12.42
CA TYR A 374 -0.65 -2.22 -12.58
C TYR A 374 -1.23 -1.45 -13.78
N GLU A 375 -1.46 -2.12 -14.90
CA GLU A 375 -2.16 -1.52 -16.05
C GLU A 375 -3.64 -1.26 -15.71
N LEU A 376 -4.27 -2.05 -14.83
CA LEU A 376 -5.55 -1.70 -14.19
C LEU A 376 -5.42 -0.39 -13.39
N LEU A 377 -4.40 -0.30 -12.54
CA LEU A 377 -4.12 0.89 -11.74
C LEU A 377 -3.93 2.12 -12.64
N ARG A 378 -3.23 1.95 -13.76
CA ARG A 378 -2.88 2.99 -14.73
C ARG A 378 -4.03 3.34 -15.67
N ALA A 379 -4.91 2.40 -15.98
CA ALA A 379 -6.18 2.66 -16.65
C ALA A 379 -7.06 3.59 -15.77
N VAL A 380 -7.15 3.28 -14.48
CA VAL A 380 -7.93 4.07 -13.51
C VAL A 380 -7.23 5.40 -13.14
N VAL A 381 -5.90 5.42 -13.13
CA VAL A 381 -5.06 6.58 -12.80
C VAL A 381 -4.01 6.79 -13.91
N PRO A 382 -4.37 7.48 -15.01
CA PRO A 382 -3.51 7.63 -16.20
C PRO A 382 -2.15 8.28 -15.94
N ASP A 383 -2.05 9.06 -14.86
CA ASP A 383 -0.83 9.77 -14.45
C ASP A 383 0.27 8.83 -13.93
N LEU A 384 -0.01 7.54 -13.74
CA LEU A 384 0.99 6.55 -13.32
C LEU A 384 1.97 6.23 -14.47
N PRO A 385 3.28 6.15 -14.19
CA PRO A 385 4.29 5.88 -15.20
C PRO A 385 4.11 4.48 -15.82
N PRO A 386 4.37 4.28 -17.12
CA PRO A 386 4.36 2.94 -17.71
C PRO A 386 5.39 2.01 -17.05
N ILE A 387 5.06 0.72 -16.87
CA ILE A 387 6.07 -0.28 -16.54
C ILE A 387 7.01 -0.42 -17.75
N PRO A 388 8.34 -0.27 -17.59
CA PRO A 388 9.27 -0.46 -18.70
C PRO A 388 9.13 -1.88 -19.29
N PRO A 389 9.26 -2.04 -20.61
CA PRO A 389 9.26 -3.36 -21.23
C PRO A 389 10.42 -4.20 -20.65
N ILE A 390 10.10 -5.44 -20.27
CA ILE A 390 11.06 -6.44 -19.73
C ILE A 390 12.03 -6.86 -20.82
#